data_AF-A0A352DQ42-F1
#
_entry.id   AF-A0A352DQ42-F1
#
_cell.length_a   1.000
_cell.length_b   1.000
_cell.length_c   1.000
_cell.angle_alpha   90.00
_cell.angle_beta   90.00
_cell.angle_gamma   90.00
#
_symmetry.space_group_name_H-M   'P 1'
#
loop_
_entity.id
_entity.type
_entity.pdbx_description
1 polymer ?
#
loop_
_entity_poly.entity_id
_entity_poly.type
_entity_poly.pdbx_seq_one_letter_code
_entity_poly.pdbx_strand_id
1 'polypeptide(L)' 'DANGDGKINVADSVTVLQYIANKAKYPMNEQQIENADIDGQKGISGGDAIAIQRIDAGLDE' A
#
# COMPACT_ATOMS: atom_id res chain seq x y z
N ASP A 1 1.77 -3.44 -5.30
CA ASP A 1 1.92 -4.76 -4.67
C ASP A 1 2.70 -4.55 -3.38
N ALA A 2 2.00 -4.00 -2.40
CA ALA A 2 2.53 -3.66 -1.09
C ALA A 2 2.81 -4.91 -0.25
N ASN A 3 2.07 -6.00 -0.48
CA ASN A 3 2.21 -7.24 0.27
C ASN A 3 3.19 -8.26 -0.40
N GLY A 4 3.52 -8.06 -1.68
CA GLY A 4 4.44 -8.91 -2.45
C GLY A 4 3.82 -10.19 -3.00
N ASP A 5 2.48 -10.26 -3.13
CA ASP A 5 1.75 -11.46 -3.57
C ASP A 5 1.53 -11.54 -5.10
N GLY A 6 2.00 -10.53 -5.84
CA GLY A 6 1.89 -10.44 -7.29
C GLY A 6 0.53 -9.96 -7.79
N LYS A 7 -0.34 -9.48 -6.91
CA LYS A 7 -1.66 -8.91 -7.26
C LYS A 7 -1.74 -7.48 -6.70
N ILE A 8 -2.66 -6.71 -7.29
CA ILE A 8 -3.04 -5.40 -6.76
C ILE A 8 -4.48 -5.54 -6.29
N ASN A 9 -4.70 -5.57 -4.98
CA ASN A 9 -6.03 -5.68 -4.41
C ASN A 9 -6.13 -5.06 -3.01
N VAL A 10 -7.29 -5.18 -2.37
CA VAL A 10 -7.54 -4.67 -1.01
C VAL A 10 -6.53 -5.15 0.05
N ALA A 11 -5.89 -6.31 -0.13
CA ALA A 11 -4.86 -6.81 0.78
C ALA A 11 -3.65 -5.87 0.84
N ASP A 12 -3.23 -5.29 -0.29
CA ASP A 12 -2.16 -4.30 -0.33
C ASP A 12 -2.52 -3.05 0.48
N SER A 13 -3.75 -2.57 0.30
CA SER A 13 -4.29 -1.43 1.04
C SER A 13 -4.30 -1.71 2.56
N VAL A 14 -4.68 -2.92 2.95
CA VAL A 14 -4.65 -3.36 4.35
C VAL A 14 -3.21 -3.41 4.88
N THR A 15 -2.24 -3.91 4.10
CA THR A 15 -0.82 -3.94 4.50
C THR A 15 -0.29 -2.53 4.74
N VAL A 16 -0.63 -1.57 3.87
CA VAL A 16 -0.31 -0.14 4.04
C VAL A 16 -0.87 0.40 5.35
N LEU A 17 -2.17 0.20 5.60
CA LEU A 17 -2.82 0.67 6.83
C LEU A 17 -2.22 0.02 8.09
N GLN A 18 -1.87 -1.27 8.01
CA GLN A 18 -1.20 -1.98 9.10
C GLN A 18 0.19 -1.42 9.40
N TYR A 19 0.98 -1.14 8.36
CA TYR A 19 2.29 -0.50 8.49
C TYR A 19 2.16 0.88 9.16
N ILE A 20 1.21 1.71 8.71
CA ILE A 20 0.97 3.04 9.28
C ILE A 20 0.53 2.94 10.75
N ALA A 21 -0.39 2.01 11.06
CA ALA A 21 -0.92 1.83 12.40
C ALA A 21 0.13 1.30 13.39
N ASN A 22 1.02 0.39 12.95
CA ASN A 22 2.07 -0.16 13.80
C ASN A 22 3.23 -0.74 12.98
N LYS A 23 4.19 0.12 12.62
CA LYS A 23 5.43 -0.26 11.90
C LYS A 23 6.26 -1.34 12.60
N ALA A 24 6.22 -1.40 13.94
CA ALA A 24 6.98 -2.39 14.70
C ALA A 24 6.38 -3.79 14.59
N LYS A 25 5.06 -3.90 14.49
CA LYS A 25 4.36 -5.18 14.35
C LYS A 25 4.27 -5.64 12.90
N TYR A 26 4.16 -4.70 11.96
CA TYR A 26 4.03 -4.97 10.54
C TYR A 26 5.15 -4.24 9.81
N PRO A 27 6.39 -4.71 9.87
CA PRO A 27 7.48 -4.09 9.13
C PRO A 27 7.30 -4.33 7.63
N MET A 28 7.61 -3.32 6.82
CA MET A 28 7.75 -3.42 5.38
C MET A 28 9.25 -3.33 5.02
N ASN A 29 9.67 -4.10 4.02
CA ASN A 29 10.99 -3.96 3.42
C ASN A 29 11.02 -2.79 2.42
N GLU A 30 12.21 -2.44 1.91
CA GLU A 30 12.38 -1.31 0.97
C GLU A 30 11.53 -1.49 -0.30
N GLN A 31 11.44 -2.70 -0.85
CA GLN A 31 10.63 -2.99 -2.03
C GLN A 31 9.14 -2.82 -1.77
N GLN A 32 8.65 -3.27 -0.62
CA GLN A 32 7.26 -3.13 -0.21
C GLN A 32 6.91 -1.66 0.01
N ILE A 33 7.83 -0.87 0.55
CA ILE A 33 7.67 0.58 0.69
C ILE A 33 7.60 1.24 -0.69
N GLU A 34 8.51 0.92 -1.62
CA GLU A 34 8.44 1.45 -2.99
C GLU A 34 7.15 1.05 -3.70
N ASN A 35 6.70 -0.19 -3.54
CA ASN A 35 5.48 -0.69 -4.20
C ASN A 35 4.19 -0.15 -3.57
N ALA A 36 4.26 0.30 -2.32
CA ALA A 36 3.12 0.80 -1.56
C ALA A 36 2.96 2.31 -1.69
N ASP A 37 4.05 3.07 -1.87
CA ASP A 37 4.05 4.51 -2.10
C ASP A 37 3.62 4.81 -3.54
N ILE A 38 2.32 5.00 -3.75
CA ILE A 38 1.70 5.19 -5.07
C ILE A 38 0.78 6.42 -5.13
N ASP A 39 0.56 7.11 -4.01
CA ASP A 39 -0.28 8.31 -3.95
C ASP A 39 0.42 9.58 -4.50
N GLY A 40 1.68 9.45 -4.92
CA GLY A 40 2.51 10.51 -5.48
C GLY A 40 3.06 11.49 -4.43
N GLN A 41 2.83 11.23 -3.14
CA GLN A 41 3.43 11.94 -2.02
C GLN A 41 4.58 11.14 -1.46
N LYS A 42 5.57 11.82 -0.85
CA LYS A 42 6.73 11.11 -0.34
C LYS A 42 6.39 10.32 0.92
N GLY A 43 6.45 9.00 0.81
CA GLY A 43 6.40 8.04 1.91
C GLY A 43 4.99 7.54 2.26
N ILE A 44 4.95 6.40 2.95
CA ILE A 44 3.71 5.65 3.18
C ILE A 44 2.68 6.40 4.03
N SER A 45 1.52 6.61 3.44
CA SER A 45 0.40 7.41 3.95
C SER A 45 -0.94 6.69 3.77
N GLY A 46 -1.99 7.20 4.41
CA GLY A 46 -3.34 6.69 4.18
C GLY A 46 -3.84 6.93 2.75
N GLY A 47 -3.23 7.88 2.03
CA GLY A 47 -3.51 8.16 0.63
C GLY A 47 -3.14 6.98 -0.28
N ASP A 48 -2.03 6.31 0.00
CA ASP A 48 -1.60 5.10 -0.72
C ASP A 48 -2.64 3.98 -0.63
N ALA A 49 -3.17 3.75 0.57
CA ALA A 49 -4.20 2.76 0.80
C ALA A 49 -5.48 3.08 0.00
N ILE A 50 -5.82 4.36 -0.16
CA ILE A 50 -6.95 4.82 -0.96
C ILE A 50 -6.65 4.65 -2.45
N ALA A 51 -5.46 5.01 -2.91
CA ALA A 51 -5.05 4.84 -4.30
C ALA A 51 -5.14 3.37 -4.73
N ILE A 52 -4.65 2.44 -3.90
CA ILE A 52 -4.76 1.00 -4.14
C ILE A 52 -6.23 0.57 -4.26
N GLN A 53 -7.11 1.04 -3.35
CA GLN A 53 -8.53 0.70 -3.40
C GLN A 53 -9.21 1.22 -4.67
N ARG A 54 -8.79 2.38 -5.18
CA ARG A 54 -9.31 2.94 -6.42
C ARG A 54 -8.85 2.13 -7.63
N ILE A 55 -7.59 1.66 -7.64
CA ILE A 55 -7.08 0.76 -8.67
C ILE A 55 -7.81 -0.60 -8.65
N ASP A 56 -7.97 -1.21 -7.47
CA ASP A 56 -8.72 -2.47 -7.29
C ASP A 56 -10.19 -2.34 -7.74
N ALA A 57 -10.80 -1.19 -7.49
CA ALA A 57 -12.16 -0.87 -7.94
C ALA A 57 -12.26 -0.54 -9.44
N GLY A 58 -11.15 -0.51 -10.18
CA GLY A 58 -11.10 -0.13 -11.60
C GLY A 58 -11.44 1.34 -11.86
N LEU A 59 -11.22 2.20 -10.86
CA LEU A 59 -11.46 3.65 -10.94
C LEU A 59 -10.23 4.44 -11.39
N ASP A 60 -9.03 3.86 -11.25
CA ASP A 60 -7.74 4.41 -11.70
C ASP A 60 -6.86 3.28 -12.27
N GLU A 61 -5.85 3.62 -13.08
CA GLU A 61 -4.89 2.71 -13.74
C GLU A 61 -3.44 3.02 -13.35
#